data_AF-A0A925IHH9-F1
#
_entry.id   AF-A0A925IHH9-F1
#
_cell.length_a   1.000
_cell.length_b   1.000
_cell.length_c   1.000
_cell.angle_alpha   90.00
_cell.angle_beta   90.00
_cell.angle_gamma   90.00
#
_symmetry.space_group_name_H-M   'P 1'
#
loop_
_entity.id
_entity.type
_entity.pdbx_description
1 polymer ?
#
loop_
_entity_poly.entity_id
_entity_poly.type
_entity_poly.pdbx_seq_one_letter_code
_entity_poly.pdbx_strand_id
1 'polypeptide(L)'
;GRMQAENFIDKVKLGPGDLPPVLDVEQLNGNTPALLKKEIKIWLEIVENYYNVKPVIYTNVDFYNRNLGSEFDSYPLWVAHYYQEKQPRIRRGWIFWQHSDEGHVNGIVSKVDFNVFNGDSLAFQNLLLD
;
A
#
# COMPACT_ATOMS: atom_id res chain seq x y z
N GLY A 1 -6.83 8.89 11.03
CA GLY A 1 -5.44 9.28 10.76
C GLY A 1 -4.60 9.07 11.99
N ARG A 2 -4.45 10.10 12.83
CA ARG A 2 -3.49 10.13 13.95
C ARG A 2 -3.50 8.90 14.87
N MET A 3 -4.66 8.57 15.46
CA MET A 3 -4.75 7.44 16.40
C MET A 3 -4.36 6.09 15.74
N GLN A 4 -4.65 5.91 14.45
CA GLN A 4 -4.26 4.70 13.73
C GLN A 4 -2.76 4.69 13.42
N ALA A 5 -2.15 5.84 13.15
CA ALA A 5 -0.71 5.95 12.95
C ALA A 5 0.05 5.65 14.24
N GLU A 6 -0.39 6.24 15.36
CA GLU A 6 0.18 5.98 16.69
C GLU A 6 0.05 4.51 17.07
N ASN A 7 -1.11 3.88 16.80
CA ASN A 7 -1.29 2.45 17.02
C ASN A 7 -0.36 1.60 16.12
N PHE A 8 -0.20 1.96 14.85
CA PHE A 8 0.72 1.24 13.95
C PHE A 8 2.16 1.31 14.48
N ILE A 9 2.61 2.50 14.87
CA ILE A 9 3.95 2.76 15.42
C ILE A 9 4.20 1.99 16.73
N ASP A 10 3.18 1.90 17.60
CA ASP A 10 3.29 1.13 18.84
C ASP A 10 3.49 -0.37 18.59
N LYS A 11 2.83 -0.91 17.55
CA LYS A 11 2.84 -2.35 17.25
C LYS A 11 3.94 -2.80 16.32
N VAL A 12 4.46 -1.93 15.46
CA VAL A 12 5.38 -2.31 14.40
C VAL A 12 6.78 -1.80 14.71
N LYS A 13 7.74 -2.73 14.80
CA LYS A 13 9.17 -2.45 14.85
C LYS A 13 9.76 -2.89 13.52
N LEU A 14 10.40 -1.96 12.83
CA LEU A 14 11.06 -2.22 11.56
C LEU A 14 12.57 -2.29 11.78
N GLY A 15 13.23 -3.14 11.00
CA GLY A 15 14.67 -3.28 10.94
C GLY A 15 15.19 -3.53 9.52
N PRO A 16 16.50 -3.78 9.40
CA PRO A 16 17.13 -4.02 8.11
C PRO A 16 16.47 -5.16 7.35
N GLY A 17 16.17 -4.92 6.07
CA GLY A 17 15.53 -5.89 5.17
C GLY A 17 13.99 -5.89 5.19
N ASP A 18 13.36 -5.11 6.07
CA ASP A 18 11.90 -4.95 6.06
C ASP A 18 11.44 -4.04 4.91
N LEU A 19 10.17 -4.20 4.52
CA LEU A 19 9.51 -3.26 3.60
C LEU A 19 9.11 -1.96 4.32
N PRO A 20 8.96 -0.84 3.60
CA PRO A 20 8.36 0.36 4.16
C PRO A 20 6.93 0.10 4.69
N PRO A 21 6.46 0.90 5.67
CA PRO A 21 5.09 0.81 6.17
C PRO A 21 4.05 0.86 5.06
N VAL A 22 2.97 0.10 5.19
CA VAL A 22 1.87 0.08 4.22
C VAL A 22 0.58 0.57 4.88
N LEU A 23 -0.11 1.52 4.25
CA LEU A 23 -1.45 1.96 4.61
C LEU A 23 -2.48 1.34 3.67
N ASP A 24 -3.29 0.44 4.20
CA ASP A 24 -4.42 -0.16 3.49
C ASP A 24 -5.66 0.74 3.54
N VAL A 25 -6.17 1.14 2.36
CA VAL A 25 -7.37 1.98 2.20
C VAL A 25 -8.28 1.46 1.10
N GLU A 26 -9.39 0.84 1.48
CA GLU A 26 -10.33 0.25 0.50
C GLU A 26 -11.79 0.67 0.66
N GLN A 27 -12.10 1.41 1.73
CA GLN A 27 -13.47 1.75 2.09
C GLN A 27 -13.59 3.11 2.76
N LEU A 28 -14.75 3.75 2.58
CA LEU A 28 -15.05 5.03 3.22
C LEU A 28 -15.46 4.89 4.69
N ASN A 29 -15.97 3.73 5.10
CA ASN A 29 -16.51 3.49 6.45
C ASN A 29 -17.52 4.56 6.88
N GLY A 30 -18.43 4.95 5.98
CA GLY A 30 -19.44 5.98 6.22
C GLY A 30 -18.93 7.43 6.20
N ASN A 31 -17.64 7.65 5.92
CA ASN A 31 -17.05 8.99 5.82
C ASN A 31 -17.18 9.56 4.40
N THR A 32 -16.99 10.88 4.28
CA THR A 32 -16.85 11.51 2.96
C THR A 32 -15.44 11.27 2.40
N PRO A 33 -15.27 11.26 1.05
CA PRO A 33 -13.95 11.19 0.45
C PRO A 33 -13.00 12.29 0.95
N ALA A 34 -13.51 13.51 1.16
CA ALA A 34 -12.70 14.62 1.67
C ALA A 34 -12.16 14.36 3.09
N LEU A 35 -12.99 13.81 3.99
CA LEU A 35 -12.56 13.43 5.33
C LEU A 35 -11.55 12.28 5.28
N LEU A 36 -11.81 11.25 4.47
CA LEU A 36 -10.89 10.14 4.30
C LEU A 36 -9.51 10.61 3.82
N LYS A 37 -9.46 11.45 2.78
CA LYS A 37 -8.21 12.02 2.24
C LYS A 37 -7.42 12.78 3.31
N LYS A 38 -8.12 13.60 4.11
CA LYS A 38 -7.49 14.31 5.24
C LYS A 38 -6.88 13.34 6.24
N GLU A 39 -7.61 12.30 6.64
CA GLU A 39 -7.13 11.33 7.62
C GLU A 39 -6.00 10.45 7.10
N ILE A 40 -5.97 10.15 5.80
CA ILE A 40 -4.87 9.44 5.12
C ILE A 40 -3.61 10.30 5.14
N LYS A 41 -3.70 11.59 4.77
CA LYS A 41 -2.55 12.51 4.81
C LYS A 41 -1.93 12.58 6.20
N ILE A 42 -2.76 12.72 7.23
CA ILE A 42 -2.31 12.74 8.63
C ILE A 42 -1.59 11.43 8.99
N TRP A 43 -2.10 10.28 8.56
CA TRP A 43 -1.45 9.00 8.83
C TRP A 43 -0.09 8.90 8.13
N LEU A 44 -0.05 9.22 6.83
CA LEU A 44 1.15 9.15 6.01
C LEU A 44 2.25 10.05 6.57
N GLU A 45 1.93 11.30 6.90
CA GLU A 45 2.88 12.25 7.47
C GLU A 45 3.44 11.78 8.82
N ILE A 46 2.61 11.24 9.70
CA ILE A 46 3.08 10.76 11.02
C ILE A 46 4.00 9.55 10.86
N VAL A 47 3.63 8.59 10.02
CA VAL A 47 4.38 7.36 9.82
C VAL A 47 5.68 7.61 9.05
N GLU A 48 5.65 8.46 8.03
CA GLU A 48 6.85 8.89 7.29
C GLU A 48 7.85 9.56 8.22
N ASN A 49 7.40 10.49 9.07
CA ASN A 49 8.27 11.16 10.04
C ASN A 49 8.85 10.22 11.10
N TYR A 50 8.10 9.19 11.51
CA TYR A 50 8.56 8.26 12.54
C TYR A 50 9.59 7.26 12.01
N TYR A 51 9.35 6.66 10.86
CA TYR A 51 10.23 5.65 10.27
C TYR A 51 11.27 6.23 9.30
N ASN A 52 11.20 7.53 9.00
CA ASN A 52 12.07 8.23 8.04
C ASN A 52 12.10 7.57 6.64
N VAL A 53 10.96 7.01 6.23
CA VAL A 53 10.76 6.35 4.94
C VAL A 53 9.33 6.60 4.45
N LYS A 54 9.16 6.79 3.14
CA LYS A 54 7.83 6.99 2.54
C LYS A 54 6.96 5.74 2.68
N PRO A 55 5.80 5.81 3.35
CA PRO A 55 4.86 4.70 3.40
C PRO A 55 4.25 4.40 2.03
N VAL A 56 3.94 3.13 1.78
CA VAL A 56 3.22 2.64 0.61
C VAL A 56 1.71 2.75 0.86
N ILE A 57 0.96 3.22 -0.12
CA ILE A 57 -0.51 3.15 -0.07
C ILE A 57 -0.94 1.86 -0.77
N TYR A 58 -1.71 1.02 -0.08
CA TYR A 58 -2.42 -0.10 -0.67
C TYR A 58 -3.90 0.26 -0.89
N THR A 59 -4.42 -0.03 -2.10
CA THR A 59 -5.84 0.18 -2.43
C THR A 59 -6.21 -0.51 -3.75
N ASN A 60 -7.50 -0.77 -3.99
CA ASN A 60 -7.97 -1.22 -5.29
C ASN A 60 -8.13 -0.06 -6.30
N VAL A 61 -8.00 -0.38 -7.60
CA VAL A 61 -8.03 0.60 -8.70
C VAL A 61 -9.29 1.48 -8.68
N ASP A 62 -10.46 0.87 -8.48
CA ASP A 62 -11.72 1.60 -8.53
C ASP A 62 -11.90 2.52 -7.33
N PHE A 63 -11.42 2.12 -6.16
CA PHE A 63 -11.44 2.96 -4.98
C PHE A 63 -10.49 4.15 -5.12
N TYR A 64 -9.28 3.91 -5.60
CA TYR A 64 -8.30 4.96 -5.86
C TYR A 64 -8.87 6.02 -6.83
N ASN A 65 -9.40 5.59 -7.97
CA ASN A 65 -9.92 6.50 -9.00
C ASN A 65 -11.14 7.30 -8.53
N ARG A 66 -11.99 6.72 -7.67
CA ARG A 66 -13.21 7.39 -7.18
C ARG A 66 -12.97 8.30 -5.98
N ASN A 67 -12.09 7.91 -5.05
CA ASN A 67 -12.03 8.51 -3.72
C ASN A 67 -10.68 9.13 -3.34
N LEU A 68 -9.57 8.81 -4.03
CA LEU A 68 -8.23 9.30 -3.72
C LEU A 68 -7.75 10.29 -4.79
N GLY A 69 -7.23 9.78 -5.90
CA GLY A 69 -6.69 10.59 -6.99
C GLY A 69 -5.29 11.16 -6.73
N SER A 70 -4.87 12.08 -7.60
CA SER A 70 -3.47 12.42 -7.84
C SER A 70 -2.73 13.13 -6.69
N GLU A 71 -3.44 13.56 -5.65
CA GLU A 71 -2.81 14.19 -4.48
C GLU A 71 -1.93 13.22 -3.68
N PHE A 72 -2.06 11.92 -3.92
CA PHE A 72 -1.26 10.86 -3.30
C PHE A 72 -0.20 10.27 -4.26
N ASP A 73 0.06 10.92 -5.39
CA ASP A 73 0.97 10.38 -6.41
C ASP A 73 2.44 10.39 -5.98
N SER A 74 2.77 11.20 -4.98
CA SER A 74 4.09 11.27 -4.36
C SER A 74 4.42 10.11 -3.43
N TYR A 75 3.44 9.27 -3.07
CA TYR A 75 3.60 8.07 -2.25
C TYR A 75 3.63 6.81 -3.14
N PRO A 76 4.48 5.81 -2.85
CA PRO A 76 4.46 4.54 -3.58
C PRO A 76 3.08 3.87 -3.51
N LEU A 77 2.71 3.18 -4.58
CA LEU A 77 1.41 2.53 -4.70
C LEU A 77 1.55 1.02 -4.80
N TRP A 78 0.84 0.31 -3.93
CA TRP A 78 0.51 -1.10 -4.04
C TRP A 78 -0.94 -1.20 -4.48
N VAL A 79 -1.19 -1.67 -5.70
CA VAL A 79 -2.53 -1.64 -6.28
C VAL A 79 -3.14 -3.03 -6.34
N ALA A 80 -4.36 -3.18 -5.84
CA ALA A 80 -5.16 -4.38 -6.06
C ALA A 80 -5.96 -4.24 -7.37
N HIS A 81 -5.76 -5.21 -8.26
CA HIS A 81 -6.61 -5.39 -9.44
C HIS A 81 -6.56 -6.82 -9.92
N TYR A 82 -7.55 -7.60 -9.51
CA TYR A 82 -7.56 -9.03 -9.78
C TYR A 82 -7.92 -9.35 -11.23
N TYR A 83 -7.46 -10.52 -11.68
CA TYR A 83 -7.85 -11.13 -12.95
C TYR A 83 -7.56 -10.26 -14.18
N GLN A 84 -6.53 -9.40 -14.12
CA GLN A 84 -5.99 -8.71 -15.29
C GLN A 84 -4.81 -9.50 -15.86
N GLU A 85 -4.73 -9.59 -17.19
CA GLU A 85 -3.74 -10.44 -17.86
C GLU A 85 -2.31 -9.87 -17.84
N LYS A 86 -2.17 -8.53 -17.86
CA LYS A 86 -0.86 -7.88 -18.08
C LYS A 86 -0.48 -6.87 -17.03
N GLN A 87 -1.41 -6.00 -16.63
CA GLN A 87 -1.15 -4.92 -15.69
C GLN A 87 -2.46 -4.37 -15.10
N PRO A 88 -2.40 -3.72 -13.92
CA PRO A 88 -3.53 -3.00 -13.37
C PRO A 88 -3.90 -1.79 -14.26
N ARG A 89 -5.20 -1.56 -14.48
CA ARG A 89 -5.78 -0.44 -15.21
C ARG A 89 -5.70 0.88 -14.44
N ILE A 90 -4.50 1.34 -14.14
CA ILE A 90 -4.24 2.58 -13.41
C ILE A 90 -3.31 3.51 -14.21
N ARG A 91 -3.55 4.82 -14.17
CA ARG A 91 -2.82 5.81 -14.99
C ARG A 91 -1.51 6.30 -14.38
N ARG A 92 -1.18 5.88 -13.16
CA ARG A 92 0.02 6.27 -12.42
C ARG A 92 0.93 5.07 -12.16
N GLY A 93 2.18 5.34 -11.80
CA GLY A 93 3.12 4.30 -11.38
C GLY A 93 2.67 3.56 -10.12
N TRP A 94 3.04 2.28 -10.05
CA TRP A 94 2.83 1.36 -8.94
C TRP A 94 4.09 0.52 -8.75
N ILE A 95 4.35 0.10 -7.51
CA ILE A 95 5.51 -0.72 -7.13
C ILE A 95 5.12 -2.17 -6.82
N PHE A 96 3.90 -2.41 -6.35
CA PHE A 96 3.33 -3.73 -6.17
C PHE A 96 1.95 -3.83 -6.83
N TRP A 97 1.66 -4.98 -7.40
CA TRP A 97 0.34 -5.32 -7.92
C TRP A 97 -0.14 -6.61 -7.27
N GLN A 98 -1.22 -6.51 -6.49
CA GLN A 98 -1.95 -7.67 -6.02
C GLN A 98 -2.89 -8.14 -7.14
N HIS A 99 -2.51 -9.25 -7.77
CA HIS A 99 -3.13 -9.72 -9.01
C HIS A 99 -4.11 -10.89 -8.79
N SER A 100 -4.10 -11.48 -7.60
CA SER A 100 -4.98 -12.59 -7.22
C SER A 100 -5.13 -12.68 -5.70
N ASP A 101 -6.32 -13.06 -5.26
CA ASP A 101 -6.69 -13.46 -3.90
C ASP A 101 -6.82 -15.00 -3.75
N GLU A 102 -6.45 -15.72 -4.81
CA GLU A 102 -6.68 -17.16 -5.01
C GLU A 102 -5.36 -17.94 -5.17
N GLY A 103 -4.25 -17.31 -4.78
CA GLY A 103 -2.91 -17.88 -4.84
C GLY A 103 -2.76 -19.09 -3.94
N HIS A 104 -1.83 -19.98 -4.31
CA HIS A 104 -1.47 -21.16 -3.53
C HIS A 104 0.05 -21.23 -3.40
N VAL A 105 0.54 -21.31 -2.16
CA VAL A 105 1.97 -21.38 -1.83
C VAL A 105 2.22 -22.56 -0.92
N ASN A 106 3.26 -23.33 -1.22
CA ASN A 106 3.72 -24.38 -0.32
C ASN A 106 4.02 -23.79 1.07
N GLY A 107 3.30 -24.27 2.09
CA GLY A 107 3.39 -23.76 3.46
C GLY A 107 2.17 -22.96 3.91
N ILE A 108 1.27 -22.58 3.01
CA ILE A 108 0.00 -21.92 3.34
C ILE A 108 -1.15 -22.82 2.88
N VAL A 109 -2.01 -23.21 3.82
CA VAL A 109 -3.11 -24.18 3.56
C VAL A 109 -4.28 -23.52 2.84
N SER A 110 -4.58 -22.25 3.17
CA SER A 110 -5.65 -21.49 2.55
C SER A 110 -5.18 -20.77 1.28
N LYS A 111 -6.14 -20.28 0.52
CA LYS A 111 -5.89 -19.27 -0.52
C LYS A 111 -5.17 -18.07 0.09
N VAL A 112 -4.28 -17.47 -0.68
CA VAL A 112 -3.47 -16.33 -0.25
C VAL A 112 -3.34 -15.29 -1.35
N ASP A 113 -3.24 -14.04 -0.94
CA ASP A 113 -3.00 -12.92 -1.84
C ASP A 113 -1.63 -13.03 -2.53
N PHE A 114 -1.65 -12.82 -3.84
CA PHE A 114 -0.50 -12.93 -4.71
C PHE A 114 -0.14 -11.59 -5.34
N ASN A 115 1.14 -11.26 -5.19
CA ASN A 115 1.68 -9.94 -5.48
C ASN A 115 2.90 -10.06 -6.38
N VAL A 116 3.01 -9.11 -7.31
CA VAL A 116 4.21 -8.93 -8.13
C VAL A 116 4.81 -7.56 -7.86
N PHE A 117 6.14 -7.51 -7.80
CA PHE A 117 6.90 -6.27 -7.72
C PHE A 117 7.17 -5.73 -9.14
N ASN A 118 7.05 -4.43 -9.33
CA ASN A 118 7.33 -3.75 -10.59
C ASN A 118 8.80 -3.34 -10.69
N GLY A 119 9.69 -4.31 -10.87
CA GLY A 119 11.12 -4.07 -10.99
C GLY A 119 11.93 -5.37 -10.95
N ASP A 120 13.26 -5.21 -10.97
CA ASP A 120 14.19 -6.31 -10.80
C ASP A 120 14.60 -6.51 -9.33
N SER A 121 15.46 -7.49 -9.08
CA SER A 121 15.93 -7.81 -7.71
C SER A 121 16.75 -6.69 -7.08
N LEU A 122 17.46 -5.88 -7.87
CA LEU A 122 18.24 -4.75 -7.35
C LEU A 122 17.30 -3.62 -6.92
N ALA A 123 16.30 -3.31 -7.74
CA ALA A 123 15.24 -2.36 -7.40
C ALA A 123 14.45 -2.81 -6.16
N PHE A 124 14.20 -4.11 -6.01
CA PHE A 124 13.57 -4.65 -4.82
C PHE A 124 14.44 -4.51 -3.57
N GLN A 125 15.76 -4.80 -3.66
CA GLN A 125 16.68 -4.59 -2.54
C GLN A 125 16.74 -3.13 -2.10
N ASN A 126 16.76 -2.19 -3.04
CA ASN A 126 16.76 -0.75 -2.74
C ASN A 126 15.44 -0.23 -2.13
N LEU A 127 14.37 -1.03 -2.17
CA LEU A 127 13.11 -0.71 -1.50
C LEU A 127 13.15 -1.07 0.00
N LEU A 128 13.97 -2.05 0.37
CA LEU A 128 14.05 -2.53 1.75
C LEU A 128 14.78 -1.51 2.62
N LEU A 129 14.48 -1.54 3.91
CA LEU A 129 15.16 -0.69 4.89
C LEU A 129 16.60 -1.15 5.14
N ASP A 130 17.48 -0.18 5.38
CA ASP A 130 18.90 -0.39 5.72
C ASP A 130 19.11 -0.88 7.17
#